data_AF-A0A2T4A9R0-F1
#
_entry.id   AF-A0A2T4A9R0-F1
#
_cell.length_a   1.000
_cell.length_b   1.000
_cell.length_c   1.000
_cell.angle_alpha   90.00
_cell.angle_beta   90.00
_cell.angle_gamma   90.00
#
_symmetry.space_group_name_H-M   'P 1'
#
loop_
_entity.id
_entity.type
_entity.pdbx_description
1 polymer ?
#
loop_
_entity_poly.entity_id
_entity_poly.type
_entity_poly.pdbx_seq_one_letter_code
_entity_poly.pdbx_strand_id
1 'polypeptide(L)'
;MKPLSFFSVLLAASGINATVTNLPTKDVKCSGVSRAFKPSDIENAGNAAIQHKDSPIGARKYPHRYYFDRPDCPGDLYGFPLSWTIAYTGGDPGLVRGIFTFQKVGNTWQARYCGTYAHKTKPGDNNFYICN
;
A
#
# COMPACT_ATOMS: atom_id res chain seq x y z
N MET A 1 -16.17 -48.85 -12.32
CA MET A 1 -15.54 -48.03 -11.26
C MET A 1 -14.40 -47.25 -11.90
N LYS A 2 -14.47 -45.91 -11.92
CA LYS A 2 -13.46 -45.02 -12.54
C LYS A 2 -12.87 -44.14 -11.43
N PRO A 3 -11.54 -44.03 -11.29
CA PRO A 3 -10.96 -43.23 -10.21
C PRO A 3 -11.04 -41.75 -10.57
N LEU A 4 -11.55 -40.96 -9.63
CA LEU A 4 -11.46 -39.49 -9.66
C LEU A 4 -10.03 -39.11 -9.31
N SER A 5 -9.27 -38.67 -10.32
CA SER A 5 -7.91 -38.17 -10.14
C SER A 5 -7.99 -36.74 -9.59
N PHE A 6 -7.63 -36.56 -8.32
CA PHE A 6 -7.49 -35.25 -7.70
C PHE A 6 -6.17 -34.61 -8.17
N PHE A 7 -6.25 -33.63 -9.07
CA PHE A 7 -5.11 -32.76 -9.36
C PHE A 7 -5.00 -31.72 -8.24
N SER A 8 -4.07 -31.94 -7.30
CA SER A 8 -3.62 -30.90 -6.38
C SER A 8 -2.80 -29.88 -7.17
N VAL A 9 -3.41 -28.75 -7.52
CA VAL A 9 -2.67 -27.60 -8.07
C VAL A 9 -1.91 -26.96 -6.91
N LEU A 10 -0.60 -27.19 -6.85
CA LEU A 10 0.29 -26.36 -6.02
C LEU A 10 0.31 -24.95 -6.64
N LEU A 11 -0.41 -24.00 -6.04
CA LEU A 11 -0.12 -22.59 -6.24
C LEU A 11 1.26 -22.32 -5.63
N ALA A 12 2.30 -22.29 -6.45
CA ALA A 12 3.54 -21.63 -6.08
C ALA A 12 3.18 -20.16 -5.83
N ALA A 13 3.19 -19.74 -4.56
CA ALA A 13 3.16 -18.32 -4.22
C ALA A 13 4.47 -17.73 -4.73
N SER A 14 4.48 -17.28 -5.99
CA SER A 14 5.50 -16.40 -6.53
C SER A 14 5.33 -15.06 -5.81
N GLY A 15 5.74 -15.02 -4.55
CA GLY A 15 5.82 -13.79 -3.78
C GLY A 15 6.69 -12.85 -4.59
N ILE A 16 6.13 -11.73 -5.02
CA ILE A 16 6.93 -10.67 -5.62
C ILE A 16 8.00 -10.34 -4.59
N ASN A 17 9.28 -10.55 -4.93
CA ASN A 17 10.39 -10.02 -4.16
C ASN A 17 10.22 -8.51 -4.15
N ALA A 18 9.67 -7.99 -3.06
CA ALA A 18 9.31 -6.62 -2.85
C ALA A 18 10.08 -6.10 -1.63
N THR A 19 10.57 -4.87 -1.73
CA THR A 19 11.20 -4.19 -0.60
C THR A 19 10.58 -2.82 -0.42
N VAL A 20 10.42 -2.37 0.81
CA VAL A 20 9.99 -1.00 1.11
C VAL A 20 11.18 -0.20 1.62
N THR A 21 11.38 1.00 1.08
CA THR A 21 12.47 1.90 1.47
C THR A 21 11.96 3.24 1.93
N ASN A 22 12.85 4.02 2.55
CA ASN A 22 12.56 5.36 3.08
C ASN A 22 11.45 5.34 4.16
N LEU A 23 11.31 4.24 4.89
CA LEU A 23 10.35 4.13 5.99
C LEU A 23 10.62 5.20 7.06
N PRO A 24 9.58 5.75 7.71
CA PRO A 24 9.78 6.72 8.78
C PRO A 24 10.47 6.07 9.98
N THR A 25 11.24 6.85 10.72
CA THR A 25 11.94 6.40 11.94
C THR A 25 11.08 6.46 13.20
N LYS A 26 9.90 7.08 13.11
CA LYS A 26 8.92 7.23 14.19
C LYS A 26 7.54 6.83 13.68
N ASP A 27 6.63 6.58 14.61
CA ASP A 27 5.22 6.37 14.31
C ASP A 27 4.62 7.64 13.67
N VAL A 28 3.77 7.45 12.67
CA VAL A 28 3.11 8.53 11.92
C VAL A 28 1.69 8.72 12.44
N LYS A 29 1.37 9.95 12.86
CA LYS A 29 0.07 10.33 13.41
C LYS A 29 -0.66 11.27 12.45
N CYS A 30 -1.87 10.87 12.07
CA CYS A 30 -2.81 11.75 11.40
C CYS A 30 -3.74 12.41 12.43
N SER A 31 -3.93 13.73 12.34
CA SER A 31 -4.96 14.42 13.12
C SER A 31 -6.33 13.77 12.86
N GLY A 32 -7.16 13.58 13.87
CA GLY A 32 -8.47 12.92 13.72
C GLY A 32 -8.46 11.40 13.59
N VAL A 33 -7.29 10.75 13.53
CA VAL A 33 -7.16 9.28 13.59
C VAL A 33 -6.70 8.88 14.98
N SER A 34 -7.44 8.00 15.67
CA SER A 34 -7.25 7.70 17.10
C SER A 34 -5.88 7.10 17.44
N ARG A 35 -5.28 6.33 16.52
CA ARG A 35 -4.01 5.62 16.73
C ARG A 35 -2.97 6.01 15.67
N ALA A 36 -1.70 6.05 16.04
CA ALA A 36 -0.59 6.27 15.11
C ALA A 36 -0.28 4.98 14.32
N PHE A 37 0.33 5.11 13.15
CA PHE A 37 0.80 4.00 12.33
C PHE A 37 2.29 3.78 12.59
N LYS A 38 2.66 2.53 12.85
CA LYS A 38 4.06 2.16 13.03
C LYS A 38 4.78 2.10 11.67
N PRO A 39 6.12 2.22 11.64
CA PRO A 39 6.88 1.96 10.42
C PRO A 39 6.56 0.60 9.78
N SER A 40 6.28 -0.43 10.59
CA SER A 40 5.87 -1.76 10.10
C SER A 40 4.49 -1.79 9.46
N ASP A 41 3.55 -0.94 9.90
CA ASP A 41 2.23 -0.83 9.26
C ASP A 41 2.39 -0.23 7.83
N ILE A 42 3.30 0.72 7.69
CA ILE A 42 3.64 1.37 6.40
C ILE A 42 4.40 0.40 5.49
N GLU A 43 5.32 -0.38 6.05
CA GLU A 43 6.03 -1.44 5.34
C GLU A 43 5.06 -2.50 4.79
N ASN A 44 4.13 -2.98 5.62
CA ASN A 44 3.10 -3.92 5.20
C ASN A 44 2.25 -3.36 4.06
N ALA A 45 1.86 -2.09 4.14
CA ALA A 45 1.12 -1.42 3.08
C ALA A 45 1.94 -1.27 1.79
N GLY A 46 3.23 -0.91 1.88
CA GLY A 46 4.11 -0.79 0.71
C GLY A 46 4.34 -2.12 0.00
N ASN A 47 4.54 -3.20 0.77
CA ASN A 47 4.66 -4.56 0.25
C ASN A 47 3.37 -5.00 -0.46
N ALA A 48 2.20 -4.78 0.16
CA ALA A 48 0.92 -5.09 -0.46
C ALA A 48 0.64 -4.24 -1.70
N ALA A 49 1.04 -2.96 -1.69
CA ALA A 49 0.90 -2.08 -2.83
C ALA A 49 1.69 -2.61 -4.05
N ILE A 50 2.93 -3.09 -3.85
CA ILE A 50 3.68 -3.74 -4.93
C ILE A 50 3.00 -5.01 -5.39
N GLN A 51 2.54 -5.86 -4.46
CA GLN A 51 1.88 -7.13 -4.80
C GLN A 51 0.67 -6.92 -5.71
N HIS A 52 -0.03 -5.80 -5.54
CA HIS A 52 -1.23 -5.47 -6.29
C HIS A 52 -1.03 -4.43 -7.39
N LYS A 53 0.22 -4.02 -7.70
CA LYS A 53 0.48 -2.96 -8.69
C LYS A 53 -0.07 -3.27 -10.08
N ASP A 54 -0.06 -4.55 -10.47
CA ASP A 54 -0.55 -5.02 -11.79
C ASP A 54 -2.00 -5.52 -11.73
N SER A 55 -2.52 -5.80 -10.53
CA SER A 55 -3.89 -6.26 -10.31
C SER A 55 -4.49 -5.57 -9.07
N PRO A 56 -4.93 -4.31 -9.19
CA PRO A 56 -5.41 -3.53 -8.06
C PRO A 56 -6.68 -4.11 -7.41
N ILE A 57 -6.78 -3.98 -6.09
CA ILE A 57 -7.81 -4.61 -5.25
C ILE A 57 -8.83 -3.62 -4.68
N GLY A 58 -9.95 -4.17 -4.22
CA GLY A 58 -11.04 -3.41 -3.62
C GLY A 58 -11.86 -2.60 -4.63
N ALA A 59 -12.98 -2.03 -4.17
CA ALA A 59 -13.89 -1.27 -5.02
C ALA A 59 -13.23 -0.03 -5.66
N ARG A 60 -12.22 0.53 -4.98
CA ARG A 60 -11.47 1.71 -5.43
C ARG A 60 -10.16 1.38 -6.15
N LYS A 61 -9.87 0.11 -6.43
CA LYS A 61 -8.70 -0.34 -7.21
C LYS A 61 -7.38 0.17 -6.64
N TYR A 62 -7.02 -0.24 -5.44
CA TYR A 62 -5.73 0.07 -4.81
C TYR A 62 -4.63 -0.93 -5.18
N PRO A 63 -3.37 -0.50 -5.40
CA PRO A 63 -2.93 0.89 -5.42
C PRO A 63 -3.45 1.65 -6.65
N HIS A 64 -3.65 2.96 -6.50
CA HIS A 64 -3.89 3.87 -7.62
C HIS A 64 -3.11 5.17 -7.48
N ARG A 65 -3.03 5.92 -8.57
CA ARG A 65 -2.22 7.12 -8.67
C ARG A 65 -2.81 8.31 -7.90
N TYR A 66 -1.93 9.09 -7.31
CA TYR A 66 -2.19 10.38 -6.69
C TYR A 66 -1.31 11.46 -7.36
N TYR A 67 -1.75 12.71 -7.30
CA TYR A 67 -1.09 13.85 -7.96
C TYR A 67 -0.68 14.92 -6.95
N PHE A 68 0.02 14.51 -5.89
CA PHE A 68 0.56 15.44 -4.90
C PHE A 68 1.84 16.09 -5.41
N ASP A 69 2.04 17.36 -5.06
CA ASP A 69 3.30 18.06 -5.33
C ASP A 69 4.38 17.57 -4.34
N ARG A 70 5.26 16.68 -4.80
CA ARG A 70 6.31 16.03 -3.99
C ARG A 70 7.65 15.97 -4.75
N PRO A 71 8.38 17.08 -4.81
CA PRO A 71 9.69 17.11 -5.47
C PRO A 71 10.72 16.19 -4.79
N ASP A 72 10.52 15.86 -3.52
CA ASP A 72 11.36 14.94 -2.74
C ASP A 72 11.08 13.45 -3.02
N CYS A 73 10.00 13.14 -3.75
CA CYS A 73 9.65 11.78 -4.16
C CYS A 73 9.40 11.70 -5.67
N PRO A 74 10.47 11.62 -6.49
CA PRO A 74 10.33 11.61 -7.94
C PRO A 74 9.65 10.33 -8.44
N GLY A 75 8.75 10.49 -9.40
CA GLY A 75 8.02 9.40 -10.06
C GLY A 75 6.51 9.47 -9.84
N ASP A 76 5.80 8.49 -10.39
CA ASP A 76 4.36 8.35 -10.17
C ASP A 76 4.07 7.97 -8.72
N LEU A 77 3.22 8.76 -8.05
CA LEU A 77 2.82 8.53 -6.67
C LEU A 77 1.63 7.58 -6.63
N TYR A 78 1.77 6.45 -5.94
CA TYR A 78 0.72 5.46 -5.73
C TYR A 78 0.32 5.44 -4.27
N GLY A 79 -0.98 5.54 -4.00
CA GLY A 79 -1.51 5.45 -2.65
C GLY A 79 -2.06 4.06 -2.36
N PHE A 80 -1.84 3.59 -1.14
CA PHE A 80 -2.42 2.34 -0.63
C PHE A 80 -2.97 2.55 0.79
N PRO A 81 -4.14 1.98 1.15
CA PRO A 81 -4.71 2.15 2.47
C PRO A 81 -3.79 1.66 3.59
N LEU A 82 -3.64 2.49 4.63
CA LEU A 82 -3.00 2.05 5.87
C LEU A 82 -4.04 1.41 6.79
N SER A 83 -3.69 0.23 7.29
CA SER A 83 -4.41 -0.50 8.32
C SER A 83 -3.40 -0.93 9.38
N TRP A 84 -3.85 -1.05 10.63
CA TRP A 84 -2.98 -1.51 11.71
C TRP A 84 -2.81 -3.02 11.63
N THR A 85 -1.59 -3.48 11.89
CA THR A 85 -1.22 -4.90 12.02
C THR A 85 -1.22 -5.67 10.71
N ILE A 86 -2.27 -5.57 9.90
CA ILE A 86 -2.38 -6.24 8.60
C ILE A 86 -2.57 -5.22 7.48
N ALA A 87 -2.02 -5.53 6.30
CA ALA A 87 -2.25 -4.75 5.11
C ALA A 87 -3.72 -4.82 4.67
N TYR A 88 -4.18 -3.78 3.98
CA TYR A 88 -5.51 -3.73 3.40
C TYR A 88 -5.74 -4.85 2.37
N THR A 89 -6.91 -5.49 2.44
CA THR A 89 -7.27 -6.66 1.62
C THR A 89 -8.48 -6.45 0.70
N GLY A 90 -9.00 -5.22 0.58
CA GLY A 90 -10.08 -4.90 -0.36
C GLY A 90 -11.41 -4.44 0.27
N GLY A 91 -11.50 -4.40 1.61
CA GLY A 91 -12.67 -3.90 2.35
C GLY A 91 -12.81 -2.36 2.36
N ASP A 92 -13.28 -1.80 3.49
CA ASP A 92 -13.26 -0.36 3.71
C ASP A 92 -11.80 0.13 3.80
N PRO A 93 -11.36 1.06 2.94
CA PRO A 93 -9.98 1.54 2.96
C PRO A 93 -9.72 2.56 4.07
N GLY A 94 -10.72 3.01 4.82
CA GLY A 94 -10.57 4.08 5.80
C GLY A 94 -10.02 5.38 5.18
N LEU A 95 -9.51 6.28 6.02
CA LEU A 95 -9.13 7.63 5.60
C LEU A 95 -7.66 7.77 5.18
N VAL A 96 -6.78 6.87 5.64
CA VAL A 96 -5.33 7.10 5.60
C VAL A 96 -4.66 6.29 4.49
N ARG A 97 -3.73 6.91 3.77
CA ARG A 97 -2.95 6.31 2.69
C ARG A 97 -1.47 6.49 2.93
N GLY A 98 -0.70 5.41 2.78
CA GLY A 98 0.72 5.49 2.53
C GLY A 98 0.92 5.79 1.05
N ILE A 99 1.78 6.76 0.74
CA ILE A 99 2.13 7.13 -0.63
C ILE A 99 3.49 6.55 -0.95
N PHE A 100 3.60 5.91 -2.12
CA PHE A 100 4.81 5.22 -2.55
C PHE A 100 5.10 5.53 -4.01
N THR A 101 6.37 5.57 -4.38
CA THR A 101 6.78 5.39 -5.79
C THR A 101 7.23 3.94 -5.97
N PHE A 102 6.98 3.40 -7.17
CA PHE A 102 7.44 2.06 -7.52
C PHE A 102 8.61 2.15 -8.49
N GLN A 103 9.70 1.48 -8.14
CA GLN A 103 10.89 1.40 -8.97
C GLN A 103 11.40 -0.03 -9.05
N LYS A 104 11.97 -0.39 -10.19
CA LYS A 104 12.60 -1.70 -10.37
C LYS A 104 14.10 -1.56 -10.10
N VAL A 105 14.63 -2.33 -9.16
CA VAL A 105 16.05 -2.36 -8.80
C VAL A 105 16.57 -3.76 -9.10
N GLY A 106 17.28 -3.91 -10.21
CA GLY A 106 17.63 -5.23 -10.76
C GLY A 106 16.37 -6.03 -11.11
N ASN A 107 16.20 -7.20 -10.48
CA ASN A 107 15.04 -8.08 -10.67
C ASN A 107 13.95 -7.91 -9.58
N THR A 108 14.13 -6.97 -8.67
CA THR A 108 13.26 -6.77 -7.50
C THR A 108 12.48 -5.48 -7.64
N TRP A 109 11.20 -5.49 -7.28
CA TRP A 109 10.40 -4.27 -7.18
C TRP A 109 10.60 -3.61 -5.82
N GLN A 110 10.69 -2.29 -5.80
CA GLN A 110 10.85 -1.51 -4.59
C GLN A 110 9.79 -0.42 -4.51
N ALA A 111 9.22 -0.27 -3.31
CA ALA A 111 8.27 0.78 -2.96
C ALA A 111 9.00 1.76 -2.07
N ARG A 112 9.32 2.94 -2.61
CA ARG A 112 9.89 4.01 -1.80
C ARG A 112 8.75 4.76 -1.14
N TYR A 113 8.70 4.78 0.19
CA TYR A 113 7.73 5.57 0.92
C TYR A 113 7.97 7.07 0.71
N CYS A 114 6.89 7.77 0.40
CA CYS A 114 6.84 9.19 0.12
C CYS A 114 6.00 9.94 1.16
N GLY A 115 5.65 9.38 2.31
CA GLY A 115 4.79 10.07 3.28
C GLY A 115 3.37 9.51 3.35
N THR A 116 2.65 9.98 4.37
CA THR A 116 1.29 9.52 4.68
C THR A 116 0.33 10.68 4.58
N TYR A 117 -0.81 10.43 3.95
CA TYR A 117 -1.86 11.41 3.77
C TYR A 117 -3.18 10.85 4.26
N ALA A 118 -4.05 11.71 4.76
CA ALA A 118 -5.38 11.34 5.17
C ALA A 118 -6.44 12.22 4.49
N HIS A 119 -7.57 11.60 4.15
CA HIS A 119 -8.79 12.30 3.75
C HIS A 119 -9.33 13.12 4.92
N LYS A 120 -9.76 14.36 4.67
CA LYS A 120 -10.32 15.24 5.72
C LYS A 120 -11.67 14.77 6.24
N THR A 121 -12.52 14.23 5.37
CA THR A 121 -13.92 13.95 5.73
C THR A 121 -14.35 12.52 5.46
N LYS A 122 -14.05 11.97 4.27
CA LYS A 122 -14.48 10.62 3.92
C LYS A 122 -13.54 9.95 2.91
N PRO A 123 -13.50 8.60 2.86
CA PRO A 123 -12.74 7.88 1.85
C PRO A 123 -13.24 8.24 0.45
N GLY A 124 -12.47 9.08 -0.26
CA GLY A 124 -12.76 9.50 -1.62
C GLY A 124 -13.13 10.96 -1.84
N ASP A 125 -13.05 11.81 -0.82
CA ASP A 125 -12.86 13.23 -1.10
C ASP A 125 -11.47 13.46 -1.74
N ASN A 126 -11.29 14.59 -2.43
CA ASN A 126 -9.97 14.98 -2.97
C ASN A 126 -9.21 15.89 -2.00
N ASN A 127 -9.67 15.98 -0.75
CA ASN A 127 -9.16 16.90 0.25
C ASN A 127 -8.27 16.16 1.24
N PHE A 128 -6.96 16.20 0.97
CA PHE A 128 -5.98 15.52 1.79
C PHE A 128 -5.22 16.48 2.71
N TYR A 129 -4.68 15.95 3.79
CA TYR A 129 -3.64 16.59 4.59
C TYR A 129 -2.53 15.59 4.88
N ILE A 130 -1.32 16.10 5.05
CA ILE A 130 -0.16 15.30 5.40
C ILE A 130 -0.21 14.90 6.89
N CYS A 131 0.23 13.69 7.20
CA CYS A 131 0.39 13.19 8.56
C CYS A 131 1.86 13.26 8.99
N ASN A 132 2.10 13.43 10.29
CA ASN A 132 3.44 13.64 10.86
C ASN A 132 3.78 12.58 11.90
#